data_AF-A0A146LYW8-F1
#
_entry.id   AF-A0A146LYW8-F1
#
_cell.length_a   1.000
_cell.length_b   1.000
_cell.length_c   1.000
_cell.angle_alpha   90.00
_cell.angle_beta   90.00
_cell.angle_gamma   90.00
#
_symmetry.space_group_name_H-M   'P 1'
#
loop_
_entity.id
_entity.type
_entity.pdbx_description
1 polymer ?
#
loop_
_entity_poly.entity_id
_entity_poly.type
_entity_poly.pdbx_seq_one_letter_code
_entity_poly.pdbx_strand_id
1 'polypeptide(L)'
;NNNNDDDDRGTDASNGKELEAMVVTVNPPRPPIFRSFPADIDAAIAKYTERLNREENAVKMKDETKAVSLGTSKINYIDPRIVCSWATAHNVPISKIFSATLVNKFPWALNACKFDF
;
A
#
# COMPACT_ATOMS: atom_id res chain seq x y z
N ASN A 1 21.33 -24.98 -67.30
CA ASN A 1 21.83 -24.71 -65.94
C ASN A 1 21.04 -25.62 -65.03
N ASN A 2 21.66 -26.73 -64.62
CA ASN A 2 21.08 -27.80 -63.83
C ASN A 2 20.96 -27.39 -62.35
N ASN A 3 19.86 -27.84 -61.75
CA ASN A 3 19.68 -28.46 -60.42
C ASN A 3 20.07 -27.66 -59.17
N ASN A 4 19.12 -27.48 -58.26
CA ASN A 4 18.77 -28.38 -57.14
C ASN A 4 17.38 -27.91 -56.64
N ASP A 5 16.35 -28.73 -56.58
CA ASP A 5 16.08 -29.82 -55.61
C ASP A 5 15.90 -29.31 -54.18
N ASP A 6 15.00 -29.99 -53.47
CA ASP A 6 14.55 -29.86 -52.08
C ASP A 6 13.14 -29.21 -51.97
N ASP A 7 12.07 -30.01 -51.94
CA ASP A 7 11.55 -30.77 -50.77
C ASP A 7 10.44 -29.94 -50.08
N ASP A 8 9.35 -30.45 -49.52
CA ASP A 8 8.82 -31.78 -49.30
C ASP A 8 7.31 -31.60 -48.98
N ARG A 9 6.58 -32.72 -49.06
CA ARG A 9 5.30 -33.09 -48.41
C ARG A 9 4.79 -32.12 -47.32
N GLY A 10 3.49 -31.89 -47.19
CA GLY A 10 2.45 -32.91 -47.10
C GLY A 10 1.45 -32.47 -46.02
N THR A 11 0.27 -33.06 -46.12
CA THR A 11 -0.88 -32.93 -45.22
C THR A 11 -0.56 -33.21 -43.76
N ASP A 12 -1.18 -32.49 -42.83
CA ASP A 12 -1.69 -33.00 -41.55
C ASP A 12 -2.74 -32.00 -41.01
N ALA A 13 -4.02 -32.35 -40.93
CA ALA A 13 -4.59 -33.18 -39.86
C ALA A 13 -4.28 -32.62 -38.46
N SER A 14 -5.07 -31.64 -38.01
CA SER A 14 -5.54 -31.50 -36.61
C SER A 14 -6.10 -30.10 -36.35
N ASN A 15 -7.40 -29.90 -36.59
CA ASN A 15 -8.16 -28.92 -35.81
C ASN A 15 -8.35 -29.50 -34.41
N GLY A 16 -7.27 -29.46 -33.64
CA GLY A 16 -7.18 -29.92 -32.27
C GLY A 16 -6.22 -29.00 -31.53
N LYS A 17 -6.49 -27.68 -31.55
CA LYS A 17 -5.91 -26.78 -30.56
C LYS A 17 -6.63 -27.04 -29.25
N GLU A 18 -6.17 -28.13 -28.64
CA GLU A 18 -5.96 -28.32 -27.21
C GLU A 18 -6.53 -27.17 -26.39
N LEU A 19 -7.65 -27.47 -25.73
CA LEU A 19 -8.16 -26.70 -24.61
C LEU A 19 -7.08 -26.78 -23.52
N GLU A 20 -6.09 -25.90 -23.60
CA GLU A 20 -5.15 -25.60 -22.52
C GLU A 20 -6.00 -25.44 -21.26
N ALA A 21 -5.95 -26.46 -20.41
CA ALA A 21 -6.69 -26.50 -19.18
C ALA A 21 -6.30 -25.24 -18.41
N MET A 22 -7.24 -24.30 -18.30
CA MET A 22 -7.12 -23.16 -17.43
C MET A 22 -7.06 -23.75 -16.02
N VAL A 23 -5.84 -24.06 -15.57
CA VAL A 23 -5.56 -24.49 -14.21
C VAL A 23 -5.98 -23.31 -13.35
N VAL A 24 -7.22 -23.36 -12.87
CA VAL A 24 -7.65 -22.55 -11.76
C VAL A 24 -6.73 -22.98 -10.63
N THR A 25 -5.67 -22.21 -10.42
CA THR A 25 -4.82 -22.35 -9.24
C THR A 25 -5.70 -21.94 -8.07
N VAL A 26 -6.51 -22.87 -7.57
CA VAL A 26 -7.31 -22.66 -6.37
C VAL A 26 -6.28 -22.45 -5.27
N ASN A 27 -6.12 -21.18 -4.86
CA ASN A 27 -5.33 -20.86 -3.68
C ASN A 27 -5.82 -21.78 -2.55
N PRO A 28 -4.92 -22.53 -1.89
CA PRO A 28 -5.33 -23.55 -0.96
C PRO A 28 -6.25 -22.96 0.12
N PRO A 29 -7.24 -23.73 0.62
CA PRO A 29 -8.12 -23.28 1.67
C PRO A 29 -7.29 -22.78 2.85
N ARG A 30 -7.58 -21.56 3.32
CA ARG A 30 -6.87 -21.00 4.48
C ARG A 30 -6.98 -22.01 5.64
N PRO A 31 -5.85 -22.44 6.22
CA PRO A 31 -5.89 -23.41 7.30
C PRO A 31 -6.73 -22.87 8.47
N PRO A 32 -7.42 -23.75 9.22
CA PRO A 32 -8.19 -23.34 10.38
C PRO A 32 -7.26 -22.67 11.41
N ILE A 33 -7.62 -21.45 11.83
CA ILE A 33 -6.88 -20.73 12.86
C ILE A 33 -7.26 -21.33 14.21
N PHE A 34 -6.40 -22.18 14.76
CA PHE A 34 -6.50 -22.59 16.15
C PHE A 34 -6.05 -21.44 17.05
N ARG A 35 -7.00 -20.71 17.62
CA ARG A 35 -6.70 -19.65 18.60
C ARG A 35 -6.33 -20.31 19.91
N SER A 36 -5.05 -20.28 20.28
CA SER A 36 -4.62 -20.65 21.61
C SER A 36 -4.95 -19.54 22.61
N PHE A 37 -5.26 -19.92 23.85
CA PHE A 37 -5.43 -18.95 24.92
C PHE A 37 -4.10 -18.21 25.16
N PRO A 38 -4.12 -16.89 25.42
CA PRO A 38 -2.88 -16.16 25.70
C PRO A 38 -2.18 -16.75 26.92
N ALA A 39 -0.87 -16.98 26.82
CA ALA A 39 -0.07 -17.44 27.96
C ALA A 39 0.09 -16.33 29.02
N ASP A 40 0.17 -15.08 28.57
CA ASP A 40 0.19 -13.88 29.40
C ASP A 40 -1.08 -13.07 29.13
N ILE A 41 -1.97 -13.07 30.13
CA ILE A 41 -3.27 -12.41 30.07
C ILE A 41 -3.11 -10.89 30.13
N ASP A 42 -2.15 -10.38 30.91
CA ASP A 42 -1.94 -8.94 31.09
C ASP A 42 -1.39 -8.31 29.83
N ALA A 43 -0.42 -8.97 29.18
CA ALA A 43 0.07 -8.55 27.87
C ALA A 43 -1.03 -8.59 26.80
N ALA A 44 -1.94 -9.56 26.87
CA ALA A 44 -3.08 -9.62 25.95
C ALA A 44 -4.05 -8.45 26.19
N ILE A 45 -4.38 -8.12 27.44
CA ILE A 45 -5.22 -6.97 27.79
C ILE A 45 -4.58 -5.67 27.31
N ALA A 46 -3.28 -5.47 27.55
CA ALA A 46 -2.55 -4.29 27.08
C ALA A 46 -2.62 -4.14 25.54
N LYS A 47 -2.45 -5.24 24.81
CA LYS A 47 -2.58 -5.24 23.35
C LYS A 47 -4.00 -4.89 22.88
N TYR A 48 -5.03 -5.43 23.54
CA TYR A 48 -6.42 -5.16 23.17
C TYR A 48 -6.83 -3.72 23.49
N THR A 49 -6.36 -3.17 24.62
CA THR A 49 -6.62 -1.77 24.99
C THR A 49 -5.94 -0.80 24.02
N GLU A 50 -4.69 -1.05 23.60
CA GLU A 50 -4.03 -0.25 22.56
C GLU A 50 -4.81 -0.29 21.23
N ARG A 51 -5.27 -1.48 20.84
CA ARG A 51 -6.09 -1.64 19.63
C ARG A 51 -7.40 -0.87 19.74
N LEU A 52 -8.08 -0.95 20.88
CA LEU A 52 -9.34 -0.26 21.13
C LEU A 52 -9.15 1.25 21.01
N ASN A 53 -8.14 1.81 21.68
CA ASN A 53 -7.80 3.23 21.59
C ASN A 53 -7.49 3.66 20.13
N ARG A 54 -6.80 2.81 19.36
CA ARG A 54 -6.52 3.09 17.94
C ARG A 54 -7.79 3.20 17.10
N GLU A 55 -8.72 2.27 17.27
CA GLU A 55 -9.98 2.24 16.51
C GLU A 55 -10.91 3.39 16.92
N GLU A 56 -11.00 3.70 18.22
CA GLU A 56 -11.77 4.85 18.72
C GLU A 56 -11.27 6.16 18.13
N ASN A 57 -9.95 6.38 18.13
CA ASN A 57 -9.35 7.56 17.51
C ASN A 57 -9.61 7.60 16.00
N ALA A 58 -9.57 6.45 15.30
CA ALA A 58 -9.85 6.40 13.87
C ALA A 58 -11.31 6.77 13.55
N VAL A 59 -12.27 6.31 14.37
CA VAL A 59 -13.70 6.66 14.20
C VAL A 59 -13.92 8.14 14.48
N LYS A 60 -13.39 8.65 15.59
CA LYS A 60 -13.51 10.06 15.96
C LYS A 60 -12.95 10.98 14.89
N MET A 61 -11.73 10.71 14.42
CA MET A 61 -11.09 11.50 13.36
C MET A 61 -11.90 11.53 12.05
N LYS A 62 -12.50 10.39 11.67
CA LYS A 62 -13.36 10.32 10.49
C LYS A 62 -14.63 11.15 10.65
N ASP A 63 -15.24 11.13 11.84
CA ASP A 63 -16.47 11.87 12.09
C ASP A 63 -16.23 13.40 12.16
N GLU A 64 -15.16 13.82 12.83
CA GLU A 64 -14.80 15.25 12.94
C GLU A 64 -14.38 15.85 11.58
N THR A 65 -13.72 15.06 10.74
CA THR A 65 -13.19 15.53 9.45
C THR A 65 -14.20 15.40 8.30
N LYS A 66 -15.38 14.80 8.52
CA LYS A 66 -16.34 14.47 7.44
C LYS A 66 -16.78 15.66 6.58
N ALA A 67 -16.79 16.86 7.15
CA ALA A 67 -17.24 18.08 6.48
C ALA A 67 -16.09 18.92 5.89
N VAL A 68 -14.82 18.55 6.13
CA VAL A 68 -13.66 19.38 5.81
C VAL A 68 -12.71 18.67 4.87
N SER A 69 -12.38 19.30 3.73
CA SER A 69 -11.37 18.76 2.80
C SER A 69 -9.95 19.12 3.24
N LEU A 70 -9.29 18.20 3.95
CA LEU A 70 -7.90 18.37 4.38
C LEU A 70 -6.89 18.35 3.21
N GLY A 71 -7.27 17.84 2.04
CA GLY A 71 -6.37 17.78 0.88
C GLY A 71 -6.03 19.18 0.37
N THR A 72 -7.04 20.02 0.19
CA THR A 72 -6.86 21.37 -0.36
C THR A 72 -5.99 22.24 0.54
N SER A 73 -6.23 22.21 1.87
CA SER A 73 -5.44 22.97 2.84
C SER A 73 -3.97 22.55 2.84
N LYS A 74 -3.70 21.25 2.90
CA LYS A 74 -2.33 20.69 2.89
C LYS A 74 -1.55 21.01 1.62
N ILE A 75 -2.22 21.11 0.46
CA ILE A 75 -1.54 21.26 -0.83
C ILE A 75 -1.28 22.73 -1.18
N ASN A 76 -2.16 23.64 -0.75
CA ASN A 76 -2.21 25.00 -1.27
C ASN A 76 -2.04 26.11 -0.21
N TYR A 77 -2.36 25.83 1.05
CA TYR A 77 -2.49 26.90 2.05
C TYR A 77 -1.55 26.74 3.26
N ILE A 78 -1.01 25.55 3.47
CA ILE A 78 -0.05 25.27 4.55
C ILE A 78 1.36 25.33 3.95
N ASP A 79 2.27 26.08 4.56
CA ASP A 79 3.69 26.04 4.19
C ASP A 79 4.28 24.67 4.59
N PRO A 80 4.76 23.86 3.63
CA PRO A 80 5.25 22.52 3.90
C PRO A 80 6.47 22.49 4.84
N ARG A 81 7.23 23.58 4.98
CA ARG A 81 8.37 23.67 5.91
C ARG A 81 7.95 23.59 7.37
N ILE A 82 6.79 24.16 7.69
CA ILE A 82 6.18 24.09 9.02
C ILE A 82 5.96 22.63 9.40
N VAL A 83 5.36 21.88 8.47
CA VAL A 83 5.05 20.46 8.65
C VAL A 83 6.34 19.64 8.76
N CYS A 84 7.35 19.94 7.94
CA CYS A 84 8.64 19.24 7.99
C CYS A 84 9.40 19.50 9.31
N SER A 85 9.39 20.75 9.80
CA SER A 85 10.01 21.12 11.09
C SER A 85 9.31 20.40 12.25
N TRP A 86 7.97 20.42 12.28
CA TRP A 86 7.19 19.70 13.29
C TRP A 86 7.45 18.19 13.27
N ALA A 87 7.49 17.58 12.07
CA ALA A 87 7.74 16.16 11.90
C ALA A 87 9.13 15.74 12.40
N THR A 88 10.14 16.59 12.14
CA THR A 88 11.51 16.36 12.62
C THR A 88 11.59 16.49 14.14
N ALA A 89 10.95 17.51 14.71
CA ALA A 89 10.94 17.75 16.16
C ALA A 89 10.27 16.61 16.97
N HIS A 90 9.23 15.98 16.41
CA HIS A 90 8.49 14.89 17.07
C HIS A 90 8.89 13.49 16.58
N ASN A 91 9.95 13.38 15.78
CA ASN A 91 10.44 12.13 15.20
C ASN A 91 9.34 11.34 14.45
N VAL A 92 8.47 12.06 13.73
CA VAL A 92 7.37 11.49 12.92
C VAL A 92 7.84 11.35 11.47
N PRO A 93 7.74 10.16 10.86
CA PRO A 93 8.08 10.00 9.45
C PRO A 93 7.20 10.87 8.54
N ILE A 94 7.82 11.66 7.65
CA ILE A 94 7.08 12.58 6.76
C ILE A 94 6.07 11.85 5.85
N SER A 95 6.34 10.58 5.54
CA SER A 95 5.45 9.70 4.76
C SER A 95 4.09 9.42 5.43
N LYS A 96 3.97 9.68 6.74
CA LYS A 96 2.70 9.58 7.48
C LYS A 96 1.84 10.83 7.30
N ILE A 97 2.42 11.95 6.90
CA ILE A 97 1.74 13.25 6.79
C ILE A 97 1.51 13.62 5.32
N PHE A 98 2.55 13.47 4.50
CA PHE A 98 2.54 13.72 3.07
C PHE A 98 2.60 12.41 2.28
N SER A 99 1.74 12.29 1.27
CA SER A 99 1.82 11.20 0.30
C SER A 99 3.07 11.33 -0.56
N ALA A 100 3.51 10.25 -1.21
CA ALA A 100 4.67 10.27 -2.10
C ALA A 100 4.59 11.37 -3.17
N THR A 101 3.41 11.60 -3.74
CA THR A 101 3.15 12.69 -4.69
C THR A 101 3.42 14.06 -4.09
N LEU A 102 3.02 14.28 -2.84
CA LEU A 102 3.18 15.58 -2.17
C LEU A 102 4.61 15.83 -1.71
N VAL A 103 5.32 14.78 -1.33
CA VAL A 103 6.78 14.82 -1.08
C VAL A 103 7.53 15.26 -2.34
N ASN A 104 7.21 14.69 -3.50
CA ASN A 104 7.82 15.07 -4.78
C ASN A 104 7.47 16.49 -5.23
N LYS A 105 6.32 17.04 -4.78
CA LYS A 105 5.92 18.43 -5.05
C LYS A 105 6.77 19.45 -4.25
N PHE A 106 7.26 19.08 -3.07
CA PHE A 106 7.93 20.00 -2.14
C PHE A 106 9.37 19.58 -1.76
N PRO A 107 10.27 19.30 -2.74
CA PRO A 107 11.64 18.88 -2.44
C PRO A 107 12.43 19.96 -1.68
N TRP A 108 12.11 21.23 -1.93
CA TRP A 108 12.74 22.38 -1.27
C TRP A 108 12.41 22.48 0.23
N ALA A 109 11.24 21.99 0.65
CA ALA A 109 10.81 22.09 2.05
C ALA A 109 11.43 20.99 2.92
N LEU A 110 11.71 19.82 2.35
CA LEU A 110 12.33 18.69 3.05
C LEU A 110 13.75 19.02 3.53
N ASN A 111 14.48 19.81 2.76
CA ASN A 111 15.85 20.24 3.10
C ASN A 111 15.87 21.36 4.15
N ALA A 112 14.74 22.04 4.37
CA ALA A 112 14.60 23.14 5.31
C ALA A 112 14.05 22.68 6.68
N CYS A 113 14.44 21.48 7.13
CA CYS A 113 13.91 20.80 8.32
C CYS A 113 14.21 21.49 9.68
N LYS A 114 15.04 22.55 9.69
CA LYS A 114 15.27 23.43 10.85
C LYS A 114 14.66 24.81 10.59
N PHE A 115 13.38 24.84 10.30
CA PHE A 115 12.63 26.08 10.12
C PHE A 115 12.10 26.53 11.49
N ASP A 116 12.59 27.67 11.96
CA ASP A 116 12.12 28.40 13.14
C ASP A 116 11.48 29.71 12.67
N PHE A 117 10.41 30.13 13.35
CA PHE A 117 9.48 31.16 12.89
C PHE A 117 9.81 32.57 13.37
#